data_AF-A0A951R767-F1
#
_entry.id   AF-A0A951R767-F1
#
_cell.length_a   1.000
_cell.length_b   1.000
_cell.length_c   1.000
_cell.angle_alpha   90.00
_cell.angle_beta   90.00
_cell.angle_gamma   90.00
#
_symmetry.space_group_name_H-M   'P 1'
#
loop_
_entity.id
_entity.type
_entity.pdbx_description
1 polymer ?
#
loop_
_entity_poly.entity_id
_entity_poly.type
_entity_poly.pdbx_seq_one_letter_code
_entity_poly.pdbx_strand_id
1 'polypeptide(L)'
;MKHFRIYGLLLPLLAVFAFFGCQSQELTSAKVYLQQRDYVKAEQNLLTAMNIEPKNPEVPYLLAVEIYANRNSGKVDLAKAKAYLDMTLQLDASYEPQN
;
A
#
# COMPACT_ATOMS: atom_id res chain seq x y z
N MET A 1 11.56 -18.36 39.22
CA MET A 1 10.30 -18.97 38.72
C MET A 1 9.15 -17.97 38.45
N LYS A 2 9.30 -16.65 38.64
CA LYS A 2 8.29 -15.65 38.21
C LYS A 2 8.46 -15.20 36.76
N HIS A 3 9.70 -15.04 36.29
CA HIS A 3 9.99 -14.60 34.91
C HIS A 3 9.46 -15.56 33.84
N PHE A 4 9.57 -16.88 34.07
CA PHE A 4 9.06 -17.90 33.14
C PHE A 4 7.54 -17.80 32.90
N ARG A 5 6.77 -17.37 33.92
CA ARG A 5 5.31 -17.20 33.82
C ARG A 5 4.92 -15.92 33.08
N ILE A 6 5.76 -14.88 33.14
CA ILE A 6 5.53 -13.60 32.45
C ILE A 6 5.90 -13.74 30.97
N TYR A 7 7.02 -14.39 30.65
CA TYR A 7 7.42 -14.66 29.27
C TYR A 7 6.47 -15.63 28.54
N GLY A 8 5.86 -16.57 29.25
CA GLY A 8 4.83 -17.47 28.69
C GLY A 8 3.52 -16.77 28.28
N LEU A 9 3.21 -15.60 28.84
CA LEU A 9 2.03 -14.79 28.49
C LEU A 9 2.36 -13.67 27.49
N LEU A 10 3.59 -13.15 27.46
CA LEU A 10 4.03 -12.11 26.51
C LEU A 10 4.28 -12.65 25.09
N LEU A 11 4.76 -13.89 24.95
CA LEU A 11 5.06 -14.52 23.67
C LEU A 11 3.82 -14.66 22.73
N PRO A 12 2.64 -15.14 23.19
CA PRO A 12 1.46 -15.23 22.33
C PRO A 12 0.88 -13.84 21.99
N LEU A 13 1.03 -12.85 22.87
CA LEU A 13 0.51 -11.50 22.67
C LEU A 13 1.24 -10.77 21.52
N LEU A 14 2.56 -10.98 21.42
CA LEU A 14 3.40 -10.45 20.34
C LEU A 14 3.13 -11.15 18.99
N ALA A 15 2.79 -12.44 19.02
CA ALA A 15 2.39 -13.19 17.83
C ALA A 15 1.04 -12.69 17.27
N VAL A 16 0.08 -12.34 18.11
CA VAL A 16 -1.23 -11.79 17.68
C VAL A 16 -1.09 -10.46 16.95
N PHE A 17 -0.17 -9.57 17.37
CA PHE A 17 0.09 -8.29 16.68
C PHE A 17 0.73 -8.46 15.29
N ALA A 18 1.48 -9.54 15.05
CA ALA A 18 2.09 -9.82 13.75
C ALA A 18 1.05 -10.20 12.66
N PHE A 19 -0.18 -10.57 13.05
CA PHE A 19 -1.25 -10.93 12.12
C PHE A 19 -2.22 -9.77 11.80
N PHE A 20 -2.15 -8.65 12.52
CA PHE A 20 -2.91 -7.44 12.19
C PHE A 20 -2.13 -6.58 11.19
N GLY A 21 -2.20 -7.00 9.92
CA GLY A 21 -1.99 -6.23 8.69
C GLY A 21 -0.98 -5.08 8.75
N CYS A 22 0.31 -5.40 8.70
CA CYS A 22 1.29 -4.40 8.31
C CYS A 22 1.20 -4.19 6.78
N GLN A 23 1.24 -2.94 6.34
CA GLN A 23 1.41 -2.56 4.94
C GLN A 23 2.61 -3.33 4.33
N SER A 24 2.53 -3.78 3.08
CA SER A 24 3.63 -4.52 2.46
C SER A 24 4.87 -3.65 2.33
N GLN A 25 6.02 -4.32 2.21
CA GLN A 25 7.29 -3.65 1.98
C GLN A 25 7.27 -2.86 0.66
N GLU A 26 6.59 -3.37 -0.35
CA GLU A 26 6.45 -2.76 -1.67
C GLU A 26 5.62 -1.49 -1.61
N LEU A 27 4.44 -1.49 -0.96
CA LEU A 27 3.64 -0.28 -0.83
C LEU A 27 4.38 0.77 0.02
N THR A 28 5.10 0.33 1.07
CA THR A 28 5.93 1.22 1.89
C THR A 28 7.06 1.85 1.06
N SER A 29 7.76 1.05 0.28
CA SER A 29 8.83 1.51 -0.61
C SER A 29 8.31 2.44 -1.70
N ALA A 30 7.14 2.14 -2.27
CA ALA A 30 6.47 3.01 -3.23
C ALA A 30 6.20 4.41 -2.65
N LYS A 31 5.63 4.52 -1.44
CA LYS A 31 5.39 5.81 -0.78
C LYS A 31 6.70 6.59 -0.57
N VAL A 32 7.79 5.92 -0.19
CA VAL A 32 9.12 6.55 -0.09
C VAL A 32 9.60 7.07 -1.45
N TYR A 33 9.45 6.29 -2.52
CA TYR A 33 9.83 6.73 -3.87
C TYR A 33 8.97 7.88 -4.38
N LEU A 34 7.67 7.92 -4.05
CA LEU A 34 6.80 9.05 -4.34
C LEU A 34 7.29 10.34 -3.66
N GLN A 35 7.68 10.26 -2.37
CA GLN A 35 8.27 11.39 -1.65
C GLN A 35 9.58 11.87 -2.30
N GLN A 36 10.39 10.95 -2.81
CA GLN A 36 11.63 11.24 -3.55
C GLN A 36 11.39 11.68 -5.00
N ARG A 37 10.14 11.66 -5.48
CA ARG A 37 9.75 11.89 -6.87
C ARG A 37 10.39 10.90 -7.87
N ASP A 38 10.76 9.70 -7.40
CA ASP A 38 11.20 8.60 -8.25
C ASP A 38 9.97 7.81 -8.74
N TYR A 39 9.25 8.40 -9.69
CA TYR A 39 7.99 7.84 -10.21
C TYR A 39 8.16 6.49 -10.92
N VAL A 40 9.36 6.21 -11.44
CA VAL A 40 9.65 4.92 -12.09
C VAL A 40 9.71 3.82 -11.04
N LYS A 41 10.46 4.02 -9.94
CA LYS A 41 10.50 3.02 -8.86
C LYS A 41 9.19 2.94 -8.10
N ALA A 42 8.49 4.07 -7.92
CA ALA A 42 7.17 4.08 -7.32
C ALA A 42 6.18 3.21 -8.11
N GLU A 43 6.09 3.40 -9.44
CA GLU A 43 5.23 2.58 -10.31
C GLU A 43 5.57 1.08 -10.18
N GLN A 44 6.85 0.71 -10.27
CA GLN A 44 7.29 -0.69 -10.16
C GLN A 44 6.89 -1.33 -8.83
N ASN A 45 7.06 -0.61 -7.73
CA ASN A 45 6.70 -1.10 -6.40
C ASN A 45 5.19 -1.17 -6.23
N LEU A 46 4.42 -0.18 -6.72
CA LEU A 46 2.95 -0.23 -6.67
C LEU A 46 2.38 -1.39 -7.48
N LEU A 47 2.90 -1.66 -8.68
CA LEU A 47 2.48 -2.81 -9.49
C LEU A 47 2.80 -4.14 -8.79
N THR A 48 3.92 -4.20 -8.05
CA THR A 48 4.26 -5.38 -7.25
C THR A 48 3.33 -5.51 -6.04
N ALA A 49 3.10 -4.41 -5.32
CA ALA A 49 2.18 -4.33 -4.18
C ALA A 49 0.76 -4.75 -4.57
N MET A 50 0.30 -4.44 -5.79
CA MET A 50 -1.03 -4.83 -6.27
C MET A 50 -1.20 -6.37 -6.33
N ASN A 51 -0.12 -7.12 -6.54
CA ASN A 51 -0.16 -8.58 -6.51
C ASN A 51 -0.10 -9.15 -5.09
N ILE A 52 0.58 -8.46 -4.17
CA ILE A 52 0.81 -8.91 -2.79
C ILE A 52 -0.36 -8.52 -1.88
N GLU A 53 -0.93 -7.35 -2.10
CA GLU A 53 -2.07 -6.77 -1.38
C GLU A 53 -3.27 -6.55 -2.33
N PRO A 54 -3.82 -7.59 -2.99
CA PRO A 54 -4.85 -7.42 -4.02
C PRO A 54 -6.19 -6.87 -3.49
N LYS A 55 -6.34 -6.76 -2.16
CA LYS A 55 -7.53 -6.20 -1.50
C LYS A 55 -7.29 -4.80 -0.92
N ASN A 56 -6.11 -4.23 -1.07
CA ASN A 56 -5.80 -2.89 -0.56
C ASN A 56 -6.21 -1.83 -1.59
N PRO A 57 -7.25 -1.00 -1.33
CA PRO A 57 -7.72 0.03 -2.27
C PRO A 57 -6.70 1.16 -2.49
N GLU A 58 -5.75 1.35 -1.58
CA GLU A 58 -4.72 2.40 -1.69
C GLU A 58 -3.75 2.16 -2.85
N VAL A 59 -3.41 0.90 -3.14
CA VAL A 59 -2.46 0.57 -4.22
C VAL A 59 -2.95 1.06 -5.59
N PRO A 60 -4.15 0.67 -6.07
CA PRO A 60 -4.68 1.21 -7.32
C PRO A 60 -4.94 2.72 -7.22
N TYR A 61 -5.30 3.26 -6.05
CA TYR A 61 -5.49 4.70 -5.89
C TYR A 61 -4.19 5.47 -6.20
N LEU A 62 -3.06 5.05 -5.60
CA LEU A 62 -1.76 5.68 -5.83
C LEU A 62 -1.27 5.50 -7.28
N LEU A 63 -1.51 4.34 -7.91
CA LEU A 63 -1.24 4.17 -9.34
C LEU A 63 -2.03 5.19 -10.17
N ALA A 64 -3.30 5.39 -9.85
CA ALA A 64 -4.13 6.35 -10.56
C ALA A 64 -3.64 7.79 -10.37
N VAL A 65 -3.55 8.25 -9.12
CA VAL A 65 -3.38 9.68 -8.84
C VAL A 65 -1.94 10.12 -8.93
N GLU A 66 -0.98 9.31 -8.44
CA GLU A 66 0.43 9.69 -8.36
C GLU A 66 1.23 9.30 -9.59
N ILE A 67 0.81 8.29 -10.34
CA ILE A 67 1.51 7.82 -11.53
C ILE A 67 0.79 8.25 -12.80
N TYR A 68 -0.46 7.81 -13.01
CA TYR A 68 -1.10 7.95 -14.33
C TYR A 68 -1.90 9.26 -14.52
N ALA A 69 -2.27 9.97 -13.45
CA ALA A 69 -2.89 11.30 -13.53
C ALA A 69 -1.94 12.45 -13.21
N ASN A 70 -0.83 12.20 -12.49
CA ASN A 70 0.13 13.22 -12.10
C ASN A 70 1.01 13.64 -13.28
N ARG A 71 0.94 14.92 -13.69
CA ARG A 71 1.77 15.45 -14.79
C ARG A 71 3.27 15.39 -14.50
N ASN A 72 3.67 15.42 -13.22
CA ASN A 72 5.08 15.36 -12.84
C ASN A 72 5.67 13.96 -13.01
N SER A 73 4.83 12.91 -13.11
CA SER A 73 5.31 11.53 -13.21
C SER A 73 6.00 11.20 -14.54
N GLY A 74 5.71 11.99 -15.59
CA GLY A 74 6.09 11.67 -16.97
C GLY A 74 5.38 10.45 -17.56
N LYS A 75 4.37 9.90 -16.88
CA LYS A 75 3.67 8.66 -17.24
C LYS A 75 2.16 8.85 -17.41
N VAL A 76 1.71 10.07 -17.66
CA VAL A 76 0.27 10.38 -17.73
C VAL A 76 -0.43 9.49 -18.76
N ASP A 77 -1.44 8.78 -18.29
CA ASP A 77 -2.33 7.93 -19.08
C ASP A 77 -3.70 7.94 -18.38
N LEU A 78 -4.60 8.82 -18.82
CA LEU A 78 -5.88 9.03 -18.15
C LEU A 78 -6.80 7.81 -18.24
N ALA A 79 -6.64 6.96 -19.25
CA ALA A 79 -7.41 5.72 -19.36
C ALA A 79 -6.99 4.74 -18.27
N LYS A 80 -5.68 4.57 -18.05
CA LYS A 80 -5.17 3.79 -16.91
C LYS A 80 -5.55 4.40 -15.57
N ALA A 81 -5.42 5.71 -15.43
CA ALA A 81 -5.80 6.39 -14.19
C ALA A 81 -7.26 6.12 -13.83
N LYS A 82 -8.17 6.25 -14.81
CA LYS A 82 -9.59 5.93 -14.61
C LYS A 82 -9.79 4.46 -14.24
N ALA A 83 -9.14 3.52 -14.95
CA ALA A 83 -9.28 2.10 -14.67
C ALA A 83 -8.84 1.74 -13.23
N TYR A 84 -7.75 2.33 -12.75
CA TYR A 84 -7.30 2.12 -11.38
C TYR A 84 -8.20 2.80 -10.34
N LEU A 85 -8.76 3.99 -10.61
CA LEU A 85 -9.78 4.58 -9.73
C LEU A 85 -11.04 3.71 -9.65
N ASP A 86 -11.51 3.19 -10.78
CA ASP A 86 -12.65 2.26 -10.80
C ASP A 86 -12.34 1.02 -9.94
N MET A 87 -11.11 0.50 -9.99
CA MET A 87 -10.66 -0.61 -9.15
C MET A 87 -10.63 -0.25 -7.66
N THR A 88 -10.13 0.94 -7.29
CA THR A 88 -10.18 1.45 -5.90
C THR A 88 -11.61 1.44 -5.38
N LEU A 89 -12.56 1.98 -6.14
CA LEU A 89 -13.97 2.05 -5.74
C LEU A 89 -14.67 0.68 -5.71
N GLN A 90 -14.20 -0.28 -6.51
CA GLN A 90 -14.67 -1.67 -6.44
C GLN A 90 -14.20 -2.38 -5.17
N LEU A 91 -12.97 -2.10 -4.71
CA LEU A 91 -12.41 -2.66 -3.49
C LEU A 91 -13.04 -2.02 -2.24
N ASP A 92 -13.20 -0.70 -2.27
CA ASP A 92 -13.84 0.08 -1.21
C ASP A 92 -14.52 1.32 -1.82
N ALA A 93 -15.85 1.25 -1.92
CA ALA A 93 -16.66 2.34 -2.48
C ALA A 93 -16.68 3.60 -1.58
N SER A 94 -16.25 3.47 -0.33
CA SER A 94 -16.12 4.55 0.65
C SER A 94 -14.65 4.92 0.90
N TYR A 95 -13.74 4.51 0.01
CA TYR A 95 -12.31 4.75 0.20
C TYR A 95 -12.00 6.24 0.31
N GLU A 96 -11.34 6.61 1.40
CA GLU A 96 -10.77 7.93 1.64
C GLU A 96 -9.24 7.78 1.72
N PRO A 97 -8.46 8.55 0.93
CA PRO A 97 -7.01 8.47 0.98
C PRO A 97 -6.49 8.96 2.33
N GLN A 98 -5.46 8.27 2.84
CA GLN A 98 -4.81 8.67 4.09
C GLN A 98 -3.83 9.81 3.79
N ASN A 99 -4.06 10.98 4.42
CA ASN A 99 -3.23 12.19 4.30
C ASN A 99 -1.84 12.03 4.94
#